data_AF-A0A4P1KDG4-F1
#
_entry.id   AF-A0A4P1KDG4-F1
#
_cell.length_a   1.000
_cell.length_b   1.000
_cell.length_c   1.000
_cell.angle_alpha   90.00
_cell.angle_beta   90.00
_cell.angle_gamma   90.00
#
_symmetry.space_group_name_H-M   'P 1'
#
loop_
_entity.id
_entity.type
_entity.pdbx_description
1 polymer ?
#
loop_
_entity_poly.entity_id
_entity_poly.type
_entity_poly.pdbx_seq_one_letter_code
_entity_poly.pdbx_strand_id
1 'polypeptide(L)'
;MGLPSHERARRVTRRMLTAEFRSGWGLRTLAKGQARFNPMSYHNGSVWPHDTALAAAGMARYGERRAVAMLLGEIYGSAAHFQMRLPELFCGFVRETGEPPIAYPVACLPQAWAAGSVFLMMQSVLGLSIDAAEGLVEVNNPALPAGLDRLSITRLKVGDGVIDLHFQRLNGHVVVMPRERSGAVNLRATG
;
A
#
# COMPACT_ATOMS: atom_id res chain seq x y z
N MET A 1 -19.04 -17.86 -8.18
CA MET A 1 -19.47 -16.68 -7.38
C MET A 1 -18.34 -16.32 -6.43
N GLY A 2 -17.99 -15.04 -6.27
CA GLY A 2 -17.16 -14.63 -5.12
C GLY A 2 -16.27 -13.38 -5.31
N LEU A 3 -15.79 -13.08 -6.51
CA LEU A 3 -14.90 -11.93 -6.78
C LEU A 3 -15.43 -11.08 -7.95
N PRO A 4 -15.23 -9.75 -7.95
CA PRO A 4 -15.64 -8.91 -9.07
C PRO A 4 -14.91 -9.30 -10.36
N SER A 5 -15.56 -9.14 -11.52
CA SER A 5 -14.86 -9.24 -12.81
C SER A 5 -13.78 -8.16 -12.93
N HIS A 6 -12.77 -8.34 -13.79
CA HIS A 6 -11.74 -7.32 -14.03
C HIS A 6 -12.35 -5.96 -14.38
N GLU A 7 -13.42 -5.93 -15.17
CA GLU A 7 -14.12 -4.70 -15.51
C GLU A 7 -14.78 -4.04 -14.29
N ARG A 8 -15.46 -4.83 -13.45
CA ARG A 8 -16.06 -4.33 -12.21
C ARG A 8 -15.00 -3.84 -11.24
N ALA A 9 -13.89 -4.57 -11.09
CA ALA A 9 -12.77 -4.18 -10.25
C ALA A 9 -12.18 -2.84 -10.70
N ARG A 10 -11.93 -2.67 -12.01
CA ARG A 10 -11.49 -1.39 -12.60
C ARG A 10 -12.43 -0.23 -12.26
N ARG A 11 -13.75 -0.43 -12.36
CA ARG A 11 -14.74 0.61 -11.99
C ARG A 11 -14.68 0.94 -10.50
N VAL A 12 -14.57 -0.05 -9.63
CA VAL A 12 -14.44 0.15 -8.17
C VAL A 12 -13.16 0.89 -7.84
N THR A 13 -12.02 0.48 -8.41
CA THR A 13 -10.74 1.18 -8.24
C THR A 13 -10.84 2.63 -8.67
N ARG A 14 -11.39 2.90 -9.87
CA ARG A 14 -11.59 4.27 -10.35
C ARG A 14 -12.44 5.11 -9.40
N ARG A 15 -13.54 4.55 -8.87
CA ARG A 15 -14.40 5.23 -7.88
C ARG A 15 -13.63 5.55 -6.60
N MET A 16 -12.89 4.57 -6.05
CA MET A 16 -12.10 4.75 -4.83
C MET A 16 -11.00 5.81 -4.99
N LEU A 17 -10.45 6.00 -6.19
CA LEU A 17 -9.43 7.01 -6.46
C LEU A 17 -9.99 8.43 -6.70
N THR A 18 -11.31 8.59 -6.82
CA THR A 18 -11.94 9.91 -6.89
C THR A 18 -11.82 10.65 -5.57
N ALA A 19 -12.04 11.97 -5.60
CA ALA A 19 -12.04 12.82 -4.41
C ALA A 19 -13.13 12.48 -3.38
N GLU A 20 -14.11 11.63 -3.73
CA GLU A 20 -15.13 11.16 -2.79
C GLU A 20 -14.51 10.25 -1.71
N PHE A 21 -13.66 9.31 -2.13
CA PHE A 21 -13.00 8.34 -1.25
C PHE A 21 -11.57 8.74 -0.94
N ARG A 22 -10.77 9.14 -1.93
CA ARG A 22 -9.37 9.50 -1.74
C ARG A 22 -9.26 10.88 -1.12
N SER A 23 -8.67 10.96 0.07
CA SER A 23 -8.43 12.23 0.75
C SER A 23 -7.09 12.88 0.36
N GLY A 24 -6.17 12.12 -0.24
CA GLY A 24 -4.76 12.51 -0.43
C GLY A 24 -3.86 12.08 0.74
N TRP A 25 -4.46 11.53 1.79
CA TRP A 25 -3.79 10.86 2.92
C TRP A 25 -4.06 9.35 2.97
N GLY A 26 -4.94 8.85 2.09
CA GLY A 26 -5.46 7.49 2.05
C GLY A 26 -6.92 7.46 1.59
N LEU A 27 -7.60 6.34 1.82
CA LEU A 27 -9.01 6.15 1.47
C LEU A 27 -9.92 6.36 2.69
N ARG A 28 -10.99 7.14 2.49
CA ARG A 28 -12.08 7.29 3.46
C ARG A 28 -12.89 6.01 3.55
N THR A 29 -13.37 5.70 4.75
CA THR A 29 -14.28 4.58 5.03
C THR A 29 -15.66 4.74 4.37
N LEU A 30 -16.09 5.99 4.13
CA LEU A 30 -17.32 6.31 3.41
C LEU A 30 -17.09 7.49 2.45
N ALA A 31 -17.71 7.41 1.27
CA ALA A 31 -17.62 8.47 0.26
C ALA A 31 -18.19 9.80 0.75
N LYS A 32 -17.49 10.90 0.47
CA LYS A 32 -18.03 12.26 0.62
C LYS A 32 -19.34 12.39 -0.18
N GLY A 33 -20.36 12.98 0.44
CA GLY A 33 -21.69 13.17 -0.15
C GLY A 33 -22.71 12.07 0.19
N GLN A 34 -22.31 11.01 0.89
CA GLN A 34 -23.25 10.01 1.43
C GLN A 34 -23.91 10.54 2.71
N ALA A 35 -25.14 10.11 2.99
CA ALA A 35 -25.97 10.66 4.07
C ALA A 35 -25.33 10.61 5.47
N ARG A 36 -24.50 9.60 5.75
CA ARG A 36 -23.80 9.43 7.04
C ARG A 36 -22.36 9.94 7.03
N PHE A 37 -21.91 10.53 5.92
CA PHE A 37 -20.54 11.00 5.78
C PHE A 37 -20.20 12.06 6.84
N ASN A 38 -19.17 11.80 7.63
CA ASN A 38 -18.56 12.73 8.54
C ASN A 38 -17.04 12.43 8.59
N PRO A 39 -16.17 13.38 8.18
CA PRO A 39 -14.73 13.16 8.14
C PRO A 39 -14.13 12.94 9.54
N MET A 40 -14.83 13.32 10.61
CA MET A 40 -14.44 13.09 12.01
C MET A 40 -15.16 11.89 12.62
N SER A 41 -15.91 11.09 11.85
CA SER A 41 -16.54 9.88 12.35
C SER A 41 -15.54 8.73 12.38
N TYR A 42 -15.63 7.88 13.42
CA TYR A 42 -14.82 6.68 13.55
C TYR A 42 -14.90 5.75 12.33
N HIS A 43 -16.09 5.54 11.74
CA HIS A 43 -16.29 4.63 10.60
C HIS A 43 -17.00 5.22 9.38
N ASN A 44 -17.47 6.48 9.42
CA ASN A 44 -18.26 7.06 8.33
C ASN A 44 -17.54 8.21 7.62
N GLY A 45 -16.24 8.13 7.41
CA GLY A 45 -15.51 9.15 6.66
C GLY A 45 -14.08 9.40 7.08
N SER A 46 -13.62 8.82 8.20
CA SER A 46 -12.20 8.75 8.57
C SER A 46 -11.38 7.92 7.58
N VAL A 47 -10.06 8.05 7.65
CA VAL A 47 -9.10 7.21 6.93
C VAL A 47 -8.45 6.23 7.89
N TRP A 48 -8.50 4.96 7.51
CA TRP A 48 -7.84 3.87 8.21
C TRP A 48 -6.71 3.35 7.33
N PRO A 49 -5.44 3.35 7.81
CA PRO A 49 -4.32 2.77 7.07
C PRO A 49 -4.57 1.29 6.70
N HIS A 50 -5.17 0.55 7.63
CA HIS A 50 -5.58 -0.84 7.43
C HIS A 50 -6.55 -1.00 6.24
N ASP A 51 -7.65 -0.25 6.20
CA ASP A 51 -8.65 -0.36 5.15
C ASP A 51 -8.10 0.09 3.79
N THR A 52 -7.26 1.13 3.80
CA THR A 52 -6.50 1.57 2.62
C THR A 52 -5.62 0.44 2.09
N ALA A 53 -4.91 -0.28 2.97
CA ALA A 53 -4.06 -1.39 2.58
C ALA A 53 -4.83 -2.58 2.02
N LEU A 54 -6.00 -2.91 2.58
CA LEU A 54 -6.87 -3.96 2.04
C LEU A 54 -7.38 -3.62 0.64
N ALA A 55 -7.85 -2.38 0.45
CA ALA A 55 -8.27 -1.89 -0.86
C ALA A 55 -7.10 -1.93 -1.86
N ALA A 56 -5.91 -1.48 -1.44
CA ALA A 56 -4.70 -1.48 -2.27
C ALA A 56 -4.25 -2.91 -2.65
N ALA A 57 -4.33 -3.88 -1.72
CA ALA A 57 -4.05 -5.29 -2.03
C ALA A 57 -5.03 -5.86 -3.05
N GLY A 58 -6.32 -5.49 -2.95
CA GLY A 58 -7.32 -5.79 -3.96
C GLY A 58 -6.96 -5.19 -5.32
N MET A 59 -6.64 -3.90 -5.36
CA MET A 59 -6.19 -3.19 -6.58
C MET A 59 -4.98 -3.89 -7.22
N ALA A 60 -3.98 -4.29 -6.42
CA ALA A 60 -2.80 -5.01 -6.89
C ALA A 60 -3.14 -6.32 -7.60
N ARG A 61 -4.08 -7.09 -7.03
CA ARG A 61 -4.58 -8.35 -7.62
C ARG A 61 -5.25 -8.17 -8.98
N TYR A 62 -5.82 -6.99 -9.25
CA TYR A 62 -6.41 -6.65 -10.55
C TYR A 62 -5.46 -5.89 -11.49
N GLY A 63 -4.18 -5.76 -11.13
CA GLY A 63 -3.15 -5.13 -11.95
C GLY A 63 -3.03 -3.61 -11.81
N GLU A 64 -3.76 -2.99 -10.89
CA GLU A 64 -3.84 -1.53 -10.72
C GLU A 64 -2.64 -0.98 -9.92
N ARG A 65 -1.41 -1.32 -10.31
CA ARG A 65 -0.22 -1.11 -9.47
C ARG A 65 0.15 0.36 -9.24
N ARG A 66 -0.15 1.22 -10.22
CA ARG A 66 0.04 2.67 -10.07
C ARG A 66 -0.85 3.26 -8.98
N ALA A 67 -2.07 2.74 -8.81
CA ALA A 67 -2.97 3.14 -7.73
C ALA A 67 -2.39 2.76 -6.35
N VAL A 68 -1.83 1.55 -6.24
CA VAL A 68 -1.18 1.06 -5.02
C VAL A 68 0.01 1.92 -4.64
N ALA A 69 0.88 2.24 -5.61
CA ALA A 69 2.05 3.09 -5.38
C ALA A 69 1.67 4.50 -4.91
N MET A 70 0.59 5.06 -5.47
CA MET A 70 0.03 6.34 -5.07
C MET A 70 -0.47 6.29 -3.61
N LEU A 71 -1.32 5.32 -3.27
CA LEU A 71 -1.86 5.17 -1.93
C LEU A 71 -0.77 4.90 -0.88
N LEU A 72 0.26 4.12 -1.23
CA LEU A 72 1.39 3.88 -0.34
C LEU A 72 2.16 5.17 -0.06
N GLY A 73 2.37 6.01 -1.09
CA GLY A 73 2.97 7.34 -0.91
C GLY A 73 2.13 8.26 -0.02
N GLU A 74 0.80 8.22 -0.14
CA GLU A 74 -0.11 8.98 0.72
C GLU A 74 -0.05 8.51 2.17
N ILE A 75 -0.10 7.20 2.43
CA ILE A 75 0.02 6.64 3.79
C ILE A 75 1.40 6.92 4.40
N TYR A 76 2.47 6.83 3.61
CA TYR A 76 3.81 7.23 4.06
C TYR A 76 3.86 8.72 4.42
N GLY A 77 3.27 9.58 3.59
CA GLY A 77 3.14 11.00 3.88
C GLY A 77 2.39 11.26 5.19
N SER A 78 1.29 10.54 5.43
CA SER A 78 0.57 10.59 6.70
C SER A 78 1.44 10.15 7.88
N ALA A 79 2.17 9.02 7.74
CA ALA A 79 3.05 8.49 8.78
C ALA A 79 4.13 9.50 9.20
N ALA A 80 4.67 10.27 8.25
CA ALA A 80 5.67 11.31 8.55
C ALA A 80 5.15 12.38 9.52
N HIS A 81 3.86 12.76 9.42
CA HIS A 81 3.22 13.68 10.36
C HIS A 81 2.94 13.06 11.73
N PHE A 82 2.89 11.74 11.82
CA PHE A 82 2.74 11.00 13.07
C PHE A 82 4.06 10.39 13.58
N GLN A 83 5.21 10.98 13.24
CA GLN A 83 6.54 10.52 13.69
C GLN A 83 6.81 9.04 13.37
N MET A 84 6.36 8.59 12.19
CA MET A 84 6.43 7.20 11.72
C MET A 84 5.65 6.20 12.59
N ARG A 85 4.76 6.67 13.46
CA ARG A 85 3.84 5.86 14.25
C ARG A 85 2.44 6.02 13.66
N LEU A 86 2.03 5.11 12.77
CA LEU A 86 0.68 5.23 12.19
C LEU A 86 -0.40 5.02 13.28
N PRO A 87 -1.37 5.95 13.41
CA PRO A 87 -2.50 5.74 14.29
C PRO A 87 -3.46 4.72 13.68
N GLU A 88 -4.36 4.20 14.52
CA GLU A 88 -5.50 3.39 14.11
C GLU A 88 -6.28 4.01 12.94
N LEU A 89 -6.57 5.30 13.06
CA LEU A 89 -7.27 6.12 12.09
C LEU A 89 -6.91 7.61 12.26
N PHE A 90 -7.21 8.41 11.25
CA PHE A 90 -7.22 9.86 11.32
C PHE A 90 -8.41 10.42 10.53
N CYS A 91 -8.77 11.69 10.77
CA CYS A 91 -9.94 12.30 10.16
C CYS A 91 -9.78 12.40 8.64
N GLY A 92 -10.85 12.15 7.89
CA GLY A 92 -10.84 12.13 6.43
C GLY A 92 -11.04 13.49 5.79
N PHE A 93 -10.43 14.54 6.33
CA PHE A 93 -10.37 15.83 5.63
C PHE A 93 -9.52 15.68 4.36
N VAL A 94 -9.80 16.54 3.37
CA VAL A 94 -8.99 16.58 2.16
C VAL A 94 -7.58 17.06 2.51
N ARG A 95 -6.57 16.52 1.85
CA ARG A 95 -5.20 17.00 1.96
C ARG A 95 -5.09 18.34 1.25
N GLU A 96 -4.72 19.37 2.01
CA GLU A 96 -4.37 20.67 1.49
C GLU A 96 -2.85 20.90 1.61
N THR A 97 -2.30 21.73 0.74
CA THR A 97 -0.87 21.99 0.72
C THR A 97 -0.44 22.70 2.00
N GLY A 98 0.49 22.10 2.74
CA GLY A 98 1.02 22.66 3.99
C GLY A 98 0.24 22.24 5.25
N GLU A 99 -0.91 21.59 5.11
CA GLU A 99 -1.70 21.13 6.26
C GLU A 99 -1.37 19.67 6.61
N PRO A 100 -1.26 19.30 7.90
CA PRO A 100 -1.09 17.90 8.30
C PRO A 100 -2.42 17.14 8.26
N PRO A 101 -2.41 15.80 8.27
CA PRO A 101 -3.62 15.02 8.54
C PRO A 101 -4.15 15.35 9.93
N ILE A 102 -5.47 15.59 10.03
CA ILE A 102 -6.11 15.90 11.31
C ILE A 102 -6.24 14.62 12.14
N ALA A 103 -5.59 14.61 13.29
CA ALA A 103 -5.63 13.49 14.22
C ALA A 103 -7.06 13.20 14.72
N TYR A 104 -7.39 11.92 14.88
CA TYR A 104 -8.62 11.52 15.56
C TYR A 104 -8.37 11.47 17.08
N PRO A 105 -9.16 12.16 17.93
CA PRO A 105 -8.78 12.45 19.32
C PRO A 105 -8.48 11.25 20.21
N VAL A 106 -9.15 10.11 19.98
CA VAL A 106 -9.03 8.89 20.81
C VAL A 106 -8.41 7.71 20.05
N ALA A 107 -7.69 7.98 18.96
CA ALA A 107 -7.03 6.94 18.18
C ALA A 107 -5.87 6.30 18.97
N CYS A 108 -5.73 4.97 18.83
CA CYS A 108 -4.54 4.28 19.30
C CYS A 108 -3.30 4.67 18.47
N LEU A 109 -2.17 4.96 19.11
CA LEU A 109 -0.95 5.49 18.45
C LEU A 109 0.36 4.92 19.07
N PRO A 110 1.13 4.06 18.38
CA PRO A 110 0.76 3.40 17.13
C PRO A 110 -0.28 2.30 17.39
N GLN A 111 -1.02 1.93 16.36
CA GLN A 111 -1.92 0.76 16.41
C GLN A 111 -1.34 -0.38 15.57
N ALA A 112 -1.46 -1.62 16.06
CA ALA A 112 -0.78 -2.78 15.49
C ALA A 112 -1.19 -3.09 14.03
N TRP A 113 -2.47 -3.02 13.69
CA TRP A 113 -2.96 -3.25 12.33
C TRP A 113 -2.56 -2.14 11.36
N ALA A 114 -2.57 -0.88 11.82
CA ALA A 114 -2.11 0.27 11.06
C ALA A 114 -0.61 0.16 10.76
N ALA A 115 0.21 -0.22 11.74
CA ALA A 115 1.63 -0.49 11.52
C ALA A 115 1.85 -1.66 10.55
N GLY A 116 1.09 -2.75 10.68
CA GLY A 116 1.15 -3.90 9.78
C GLY A 116 0.72 -3.59 8.34
N SER A 117 -0.18 -2.62 8.15
CA SER A 117 -0.76 -2.25 6.85
C SER A 117 0.29 -1.85 5.80
N VAL A 118 1.37 -1.20 6.24
CA VAL A 118 2.46 -0.73 5.36
C VAL A 118 3.18 -1.89 4.68
N PHE A 119 3.39 -3.00 5.40
CA PHE A 119 4.03 -4.19 4.84
C PHE A 119 3.17 -4.85 3.76
N LEU A 120 1.86 -4.94 3.97
CA LEU A 120 0.93 -5.46 2.96
C LEU A 120 0.91 -4.56 1.71
N MET A 121 0.90 -3.24 1.89
CA MET A 121 0.95 -2.29 0.77
C MET A 121 2.29 -2.38 0.02
N MET A 122 3.39 -2.54 0.75
CA MET A 122 4.72 -2.73 0.16
C MET A 122 4.80 -4.03 -0.63
N GLN A 123 4.35 -5.15 -0.06
CA GLN A 123 4.24 -6.42 -0.78
C GLN A 123 3.37 -6.28 -2.05
N SER A 124 2.23 -5.60 -1.91
CA SER A 124 1.27 -5.37 -2.99
C SER A 124 1.84 -4.48 -4.10
N VAL A 125 2.58 -3.42 -3.78
CA VAL A 125 3.16 -2.50 -4.77
C VAL A 125 4.32 -3.15 -5.54
N LEU A 126 5.12 -3.95 -4.84
CA LEU A 126 6.23 -4.69 -5.44
C LEU A 126 5.75 -5.92 -6.21
N GLY A 127 4.53 -6.41 -5.93
CA GLY A 127 3.99 -7.63 -6.55
C GLY A 127 4.79 -8.85 -6.14
N LEU A 128 5.22 -8.83 -4.88
CA LEU A 128 6.08 -9.83 -4.28
C LEU A 128 5.23 -11.00 -3.75
N SER A 129 5.48 -12.20 -4.26
CA SER A 129 5.00 -13.46 -3.68
C SER A 129 6.19 -14.36 -3.35
N ILE A 130 6.00 -15.20 -2.34
CA ILE A 130 7.01 -16.11 -1.84
C ILE A 130 6.39 -17.50 -1.76
N ASP A 131 7.01 -18.45 -2.44
CA ASP A 131 6.80 -19.87 -2.28
C ASP A 131 8.02 -20.44 -1.55
N ALA A 132 7.90 -20.61 -0.23
CA ALA A 132 9.00 -21.08 0.59
C ALA A 132 9.31 -22.58 0.39
N ALA A 133 8.34 -23.37 -0.08
CA ALA A 133 8.54 -24.80 -0.32
C ALA A 133 9.39 -25.03 -1.57
N GLU A 134 9.13 -24.25 -2.62
CA GLU A 134 9.92 -24.26 -3.87
C GLU A 134 11.17 -23.37 -3.81
N GLY A 135 11.38 -22.66 -2.70
CA GLY A 135 12.45 -21.68 -2.59
C GLY A 135 12.35 -20.60 -3.68
N LEU A 136 11.16 -20.07 -3.95
CA LEU A 136 10.91 -19.14 -5.04
C LEU A 136 10.37 -17.81 -4.53
N VAL A 137 11.02 -16.73 -4.94
CA VAL A 137 10.48 -15.37 -4.85
C VAL A 137 10.01 -14.96 -6.24
N GLU A 138 8.75 -14.57 -6.35
CA GLU A 138 8.22 -13.99 -7.59
C GLU A 138 7.96 -12.50 -7.39
N VAL A 139 8.33 -11.71 -8.41
CA VAL A 139 8.07 -10.28 -8.47
C VAL A 139 7.35 -10.00 -9.78
N ASN A 140 6.10 -9.55 -9.70
CA ASN A 140 5.29 -9.22 -10.87
C ASN A 140 5.05 -7.72 -10.97
N ASN A 141 5.44 -7.10 -12.10
CA ASN A 141 5.18 -5.69 -12.45
C ASN A 141 5.35 -4.72 -11.25
N PRO A 142 6.54 -4.66 -10.63
CA PRO A 142 6.76 -3.87 -9.43
C PRO A 142 6.58 -2.38 -9.73
N ALA A 143 6.16 -1.63 -8.71
CA ALA A 143 6.15 -0.17 -8.75
C ALA A 143 6.69 0.40 -7.44
N LEU A 144 7.10 1.67 -7.48
CA LEU A 144 7.51 2.44 -6.30
C LEU A 144 6.70 3.74 -6.26
N PRO A 145 6.37 4.27 -5.06
CA PRO A 145 5.76 5.58 -4.91
C PRO A 145 6.59 6.69 -5.56
N ALA A 146 5.93 7.81 -5.90
CA ALA A 146 6.64 9.00 -6.39
C ALA A 146 7.65 9.49 -5.34
N GLY A 147 8.83 9.94 -5.77
CA GLY A 147 9.92 10.37 -4.89
C GLY A 147 10.75 9.22 -4.29
N LEU A 148 10.36 7.96 -4.50
CA LEU A 148 11.16 6.79 -4.15
C LEU A 148 11.76 6.14 -5.40
N ASP A 149 13.08 6.25 -5.54
CA ASP A 149 13.83 5.70 -6.69
C ASP A 149 14.46 4.35 -6.41
N ARG A 150 14.70 4.02 -5.14
CA ARG A 150 15.33 2.77 -4.71
C ARG A 150 14.67 2.24 -3.45
N LEU A 151 14.50 0.92 -3.39
CA LEU A 151 14.07 0.20 -2.20
C LEU A 151 14.83 -1.12 -2.12
N SER A 152 15.32 -1.47 -0.94
CA SER A 152 16.05 -2.72 -0.72
C SER A 152 15.33 -3.54 0.35
N ILE A 153 15.15 -4.83 0.08
CA ILE A 153 14.77 -5.82 1.09
C ILE A 153 16.00 -6.69 1.31
N THR A 154 16.60 -6.58 2.48
CA THR A 154 17.81 -7.32 2.85
C THR A 154 17.47 -8.50 3.74
N ARG A 155 18.21 -9.59 3.57
CA ARG A 155 18.10 -10.84 4.34
C ARG A 155 16.68 -11.42 4.33
N LEU A 156 16.02 -11.39 3.18
CA LEU A 156 14.71 -12.05 3.02
C LEU A 156 14.90 -13.56 3.12
N LYS A 157 14.41 -14.16 4.21
CA LYS A 157 14.47 -15.60 4.41
C LYS A 157 13.35 -16.31 3.65
N VAL A 158 13.69 -17.35 2.88
CA VAL A 158 12.77 -18.16 2.09
C VAL A 158 13.18 -19.62 2.22
N GLY A 159 12.42 -20.40 3.00
CA GLY A 159 12.84 -21.73 3.41
C GLY A 159 14.19 -21.68 4.13
N ASP A 160 15.17 -22.44 3.64
CA ASP A 160 16.55 -22.44 4.12
C ASP A 160 17.46 -21.45 3.37
N GLY A 161 16.92 -20.74 2.38
CA GLY A 161 17.63 -19.72 1.62
C GLY A 161 17.46 -18.31 2.18
N VAL A 162 18.37 -17.43 1.79
CA VAL A 162 18.32 -15.98 2.06
C VAL A 162 18.64 -15.23 0.78
N ILE A 163 17.87 -14.17 0.47
CA ILE A 163 18.08 -13.33 -0.71
C ILE A 163 17.91 -11.84 -0.38
N ASP A 164 18.73 -11.01 -1.01
CA ASP A 164 18.60 -9.57 -1.03
C ASP A 164 17.97 -9.11 -2.34
N LEU A 165 16.91 -8.31 -2.25
CA LEU A 165 16.18 -7.77 -3.40
C LEU A 165 16.36 -6.26 -3.47
N HIS A 166 16.86 -5.77 -4.59
CA HIS A 166 17.01 -4.35 -4.85
C HIS A 166 16.07 -3.91 -5.97
N PHE A 167 15.14 -3.03 -5.62
CA PHE A 167 14.24 -2.38 -6.54
C PHE A 167 14.80 -1.02 -6.93
N GLN A 168 14.82 -0.74 -8.23
CA GLN A 168 15.31 0.53 -8.76
C GLN A 168 14.39 1.05 -9.86
N ARG A 169 14.06 2.34 -9.80
CA ARG A 169 13.38 3.03 -10.89
C ARG A 169 14.37 3.36 -12.01
N LEU A 170 14.10 2.88 -13.21
CA LEU A 170 14.85 3.15 -14.43
C LEU A 170 13.88 3.47 -15.56
N ASN A 171 14.03 4.63 -16.21
CA ASN A 171 13.23 5.06 -17.36
C ASN A 171 11.70 4.93 -17.14
N GLY A 172 11.21 5.22 -15.94
CA GLY A 172 9.78 5.14 -15.60
C GLY A 172 9.27 3.74 -15.21
N HIS A 173 10.10 2.72 -15.31
CA HIS A 173 9.82 1.35 -14.86
C HIS A 173 10.58 1.04 -13.58
N VAL A 174 10.13 0.05 -12.82
CA VAL A 174 10.86 -0.46 -11.66
C VAL A 174 11.38 -1.84 -12.02
N VAL A 175 12.68 -2.05 -11.82
CA VAL A 175 13.33 -3.36 -11.99
C VAL A 175 13.69 -3.91 -10.62
N VAL A 176 13.72 -5.23 -10.50
CA VAL A 176 14.26 -5.93 -9.32
C VAL A 176 15.55 -6.65 -9.71
N MET A 177 16.56 -6.53 -8.86
CA MET A 177 17.84 -7.21 -9.02
C MET A 177 18.18 -7.97 -7.74
N PRO A 178 18.56 -9.25 -7.82
CA PRO A 178 19.14 -9.94 -6.68
C PRO A 178 20.55 -9.40 -6.42
N ARG A 179 20.98 -9.30 -5.16
CA ARG A 179 22.37 -8.93 -4.81
C ARG A 179 23.09 -10.08 -4.11
N GLU A 180 22.75 -10.31 -2.85
CA GLU A 180 23.25 -11.43 -2.07
C GLU A 180 22.24 -12.58 -2.10
N ARG A 181 22.75 -13.81 -2.23
CA ARG A 181 21.94 -15.02 -2.22
C ARG A 181 22.73 -16.14 -1.56
N SER A 182 22.11 -16.82 -0.61
CA SER A 182 22.63 -18.06 -0.03
C SER A 182 21.52 -19.11 0.05
N GLY A 183 21.88 -20.39 -0.05
CA GLY A 183 20.93 -21.50 -0.08
C GLY A 183 20.07 -21.58 -1.35
N ALA A 184 19.06 -22.45 -1.30
CA ALA A 184 18.18 -22.74 -2.42
C ALA A 184 17.02 -21.72 -2.52
N VAL A 185 17.29 -20.50 -3.03
CA VAL A 185 16.26 -19.47 -3.25
C VAL A 185 16.34 -18.75 -4.60
N ASN A 186 15.41 -18.98 -5.51
CA ASN A 186 15.37 -18.37 -6.83
C ASN A 186 14.50 -17.10 -6.86
N LEU A 187 14.82 -16.18 -7.78
CA LEU A 187 14.01 -15.02 -8.10
C LEU A 187 13.44 -15.17 -9.52
N ARG A 188 12.12 -14.99 -9.66
CA ARG A 188 11.43 -14.87 -10.95
C ARG A 188 10.78 -13.50 -11.05
N ALA A 189 11.28 -12.67 -11.96
CA ALA A 189 10.67 -11.39 -12.28
C ALA A 189 9.79 -11.54 -13.54
N THR A 190 8.57 -11.02 -13.50
CA THR A 190 7.64 -11.01 -14.64
C THR A 190 7.05 -9.60 -14.80
N GLY A 191 6.92 -9.13 -16.05
CA GLY A 191 6.38 -7.81 -16.35
C GLY A 191 7.45 -6.79 -16.69
#